data_AF-A0ABC9XV79-F1
#
_entry.id   AF-A0ABC9XV79-F1
#
_cell.length_a   1.000
_cell.length_b   1.000
_cell.length_c   1.000
_cell.angle_alpha   90.00
_cell.angle_beta   90.00
_cell.angle_gamma   90.00
#
_symmetry.space_group_name_H-M   'P 1'
#
loop_
_entity.id
_entity.type
_entity.pdbx_description
1 polymer ?
#
loop_
_entity_poly.entity_id
_entity_poly.type
_entity_poly.pdbx_seq_one_letter_code
_entity_poly.pdbx_strand_id
1 'polypeptide(L)'
;MSQQCALVAKKANGAFLVHVASSCPLAANGSALDFNLALVFNKNPLVCYDPDARRFVLCDWRLLRPVATQLAAILNNGTAWVQRAKARRRACDDLTPPNSGPRQ
;
A
#
# COMPACT_ATOMS: atom_id res chain seq x y z
N MET A 1 -10.24 6.14 -3.82
CA MET A 1 -9.58 7.05 -2.86
C MET A 1 -8.11 6.69 -2.70
N SER A 2 -7.19 7.66 -2.60
CA SER A 2 -5.74 7.42 -2.45
C SER A 2 -5.20 8.13 -1.21
N GLN A 3 -4.34 7.47 -0.44
CA GLN A 3 -3.65 8.05 0.72
C GLN A 3 -2.16 7.73 0.65
N GLN A 4 -1.35 8.78 0.79
CA GLN A 4 0.11 8.71 0.74
C GLN A 4 0.69 9.31 2.03
N CYS A 5 1.51 8.55 2.74
CA CYS A 5 2.38 9.08 3.80
C CYS A 5 3.81 9.12 3.28
N ALA A 6 4.50 10.25 3.44
CA ALA A 6 5.84 10.46 2.91
C ALA A 6 6.86 10.70 4.01
N LEU A 7 8.05 10.13 3.87
CA LEU A 7 9.25 10.41 4.64
C LEU A 7 10.30 10.99 3.69
N VAL A 8 10.90 12.13 4.05
CA VAL A 8 11.98 12.76 3.30
C VAL A 8 13.27 12.61 4.08
N ALA A 9 14.28 11.98 3.49
CA ALA A 9 15.62 11.85 4.06
C ALA A 9 16.59 12.77 3.32
N LYS A 10 17.19 13.75 4.03
CA LYS A 10 18.21 14.63 3.46
C LYS A 10 19.61 14.05 3.69
N LYS A 11 20.46 14.12 2.66
CA LYS A 11 21.90 13.84 2.71
C LYS A 11 22.63 15.04 2.09
N ALA A 12 23.92 15.21 2.38
CA ALA A 12 24.71 16.36 1.90
C ALA A 12 24.60 16.63 0.39
N ASN A 13 24.38 15.58 -0.44
CA ASN A 13 24.33 15.68 -1.90
C ASN A 13 22.92 15.41 -2.49
N GLY A 14 21.86 15.51 -1.70
CA GLY A 14 20.49 15.37 -2.21
C GLY A 14 19.48 14.87 -1.18
N ALA A 15 18.25 14.64 -1.64
CA ALA A 15 17.19 14.08 -0.82
C ALA A 15 16.63 12.81 -1.46
N PHE A 16 16.27 11.86 -0.59
CA PHE A 16 15.50 10.69 -0.97
C PHE A 16 14.10 10.80 -0.40
N LEU A 17 13.14 10.26 -1.14
CA LEU A 17 11.73 10.28 -0.80
C LEU A 17 11.22 8.84 -0.68
N VAL A 18 10.68 8.50 0.48
CA VAL A 18 10.01 7.21 0.70
C VAL A 18 8.53 7.50 0.92
N HIS A 19 7.66 6.74 0.28
CA HIS A 19 6.23 6.78 0.52
C HIS A 19 5.70 5.42 0.95
N VAL A 20 4.73 5.45 1.86
CA VAL A 20 3.73 4.40 1.96
C VAL A 20 2.52 4.90 1.16
N ALA A 21 2.26 4.23 0.05
CA ALA A 21 1.20 4.55 -0.90
C ALA A 21 0.06 3.55 -0.71
N SER A 22 -1.17 4.01 -0.52
CA SER A 22 -2.36 3.15 -0.58
C SER A 22 -3.40 3.73 -1.50
N SER A 23 -4.08 2.89 -2.27
CA SER A 23 -5.21 3.31 -3.11
C SER A 23 -6.29 2.24 -3.18
N CYS A 24 -7.52 2.71 -3.26
CA CYS A 24 -8.73 1.89 -3.30
C CYS A 24 -9.62 2.45 -4.41
N PRO A 25 -9.45 1.99 -5.65
CA PRO A 25 -10.35 2.30 -6.74
C PRO A 25 -11.77 1.83 -6.38
N LEU A 26 -12.76 2.69 -6.61
CA LEU A 26 -14.17 2.39 -6.34
C LEU A 26 -14.92 2.31 -7.66
N ALA A 27 -15.91 1.42 -7.75
CA ALA A 27 -16.86 1.39 -8.85
C ALA A 27 -17.87 2.54 -8.72
N ALA A 28 -18.69 2.74 -9.75
CA ALA A 28 -19.72 3.78 -9.75
C ALA A 28 -20.75 3.63 -8.61
N ASN A 29 -20.98 2.40 -8.13
CA ASN A 29 -21.87 2.11 -6.99
C ASN A 29 -21.17 2.25 -5.62
N GLY A 30 -19.93 2.74 -5.58
CA GLY A 30 -19.17 2.92 -4.34
C GLY A 30 -18.46 1.66 -3.81
N SER A 31 -18.65 0.50 -4.42
CA SER A 31 -17.95 -0.74 -4.03
C SER A 31 -16.46 -0.66 -4.36
N ALA A 32 -15.60 -1.21 -3.48
CA ALA A 32 -14.17 -1.32 -3.75
C ALA A 32 -13.91 -2.30 -4.90
N LEU A 33 -13.19 -1.84 -5.93
CA LEU A 33 -12.76 -2.67 -7.05
C LEU A 33 -11.44 -3.38 -6.76
N ASP A 34 -10.53 -2.69 -6.07
CA ASP A 34 -9.18 -3.18 -5.81
C ASP A 34 -8.58 -2.50 -4.57
N PHE A 35 -7.48 -3.07 -4.08
CA PHE A 35 -6.68 -2.54 -2.99
C PHE A 35 -5.20 -2.61 -3.32
N ASN A 36 -4.56 -1.45 -3.46
CA ASN A 36 -3.12 -1.34 -3.64
C ASN A 36 -2.47 -0.73 -2.41
N LEU A 37 -1.40 -1.34 -1.92
CA LEU A 37 -0.54 -0.81 -0.87
C LEU A 37 0.93 -1.08 -1.23
N ALA A 38 1.76 -0.04 -1.27
CA ALA A 38 3.15 -0.15 -1.66
C ALA A 38 4.08 0.75 -0.83
N LEU A 39 5.32 0.28 -0.66
CA LEU A 39 6.45 1.08 -0.20
C LEU A 39 7.23 1.57 -1.44
N VAL A 40 7.24 2.87 -1.67
CA VAL A 40 7.75 3.51 -2.88
C VAL A 40 8.96 4.37 -2.54
N PHE A 41 10.08 4.15 -3.21
CA PHE A 41 11.30 4.93 -3.05
C PHE A 41 11.60 5.72 -4.32
N ASN A 42 11.69 7.04 -4.24
CA ASN A 42 11.95 7.92 -5.40
C ASN A 42 11.08 7.57 -6.63
N LYS A 43 9.77 7.43 -6.41
CA LYS A 43 8.76 7.02 -7.42
C LYS A 43 8.89 5.56 -7.92
N ASN A 44 9.82 4.77 -7.40
CA ASN A 44 9.96 3.34 -7.71
C ASN A 44 9.30 2.47 -6.61
N PRO A 45 8.20 1.73 -6.91
CA PRO A 45 7.58 0.83 -5.94
C PRO A 45 8.49 -0.36 -5.67
N LEU A 46 9.08 -0.42 -4.46
CA LEU A 46 10.00 -1.51 -4.11
C LEU A 46 9.24 -2.78 -3.73
N VAL A 47 8.25 -2.62 -2.85
CA VAL A 47 7.50 -3.73 -2.25
C VAL A 47 6.01 -3.39 -2.27
N CYS A 48 5.15 -4.32 -2.68
CA CYS A 48 3.70 -4.18 -2.59
C CYS A 48 3.09 -5.25 -1.70
N TYR A 49 1.93 -4.96 -1.13
CA TYR A 49 1.14 -5.95 -0.42
C TYR A 49 0.28 -6.73 -1.42
N ASP A 50 0.45 -8.06 -1.44
CA ASP A 50 -0.39 -8.99 -2.19
C ASP A 50 -1.58 -9.41 -1.29
N PRO A 51 -2.82 -8.99 -1.63
CA PRO A 51 -4.00 -9.31 -0.84
C PRO A 51 -4.36 -10.80 -0.81
N ASP A 52 -3.99 -11.55 -1.84
CA ASP A 52 -4.33 -12.97 -2.01
C ASP A 52 -3.30 -13.84 -1.30
N ALA A 53 -2.02 -13.57 -1.52
CA ALA A 53 -0.93 -14.22 -0.79
C ALA A 53 -0.80 -13.72 0.66
N ARG A 54 -1.52 -12.65 1.03
CA ARG A 54 -1.55 -12.04 2.37
C ARG A 54 -0.17 -11.71 2.91
N ARG A 55 0.71 -11.20 2.05
CA ARG A 55 2.11 -10.91 2.35
C ARG A 55 2.64 -9.79 1.46
N PHE A 56 3.76 -9.21 1.86
CA PHE A 56 4.49 -8.27 1.03
C PHE A 56 5.35 -9.00 -0.01
N VAL A 57 5.27 -8.57 -1.27
CA VAL A 57 5.98 -9.14 -2.42
C VAL A 57 6.81 -8.06 -3.12
N LEU A 58 7.81 -8.47 -3.90
CA LEU A 58 8.62 -7.54 -4.67
C LEU A 58 7.78 -6.92 -5.79
N CYS A 59 7.87 -5.59 -5.90
CA CYS A 59 7.34 -4.84 -7.03
C CYS A 59 8.43 -4.32 -7.95
N ASP A 60 9.63 -4.07 -7.42
CA ASP A 60 10.80 -3.74 -8.24
C ASP A 60 11.68 -4.98 -8.49
N TRP A 61 11.88 -5.27 -9.77
CA TRP A 61 12.75 -6.33 -10.26
C TRP A 61 14.03 -5.79 -10.92
N ARG A 62 14.30 -4.49 -10.77
CA ARG A 62 15.41 -3.78 -11.41
C ARG A 62 16.58 -3.61 -10.44
N LEU A 63 17.31 -2.48 -10.56
CA LEU A 63 18.53 -2.19 -9.80
C LEU A 63 18.34 -2.31 -8.28
N LEU A 64 17.16 -1.94 -7.74
CA LEU A 64 16.91 -1.98 -6.30
C LEU A 64 16.29 -3.30 -5.83
N ARG A 65 16.27 -4.35 -6.66
CA ARG A 65 15.78 -5.68 -6.29
C ARG A 65 16.39 -6.24 -4.98
N PRO A 66 17.71 -6.10 -4.70
CA PRO A 66 18.26 -6.55 -3.43
C PRO A 66 17.64 -5.82 -2.23
N VAL A 67 17.43 -4.50 -2.35
CA VAL A 67 16.78 -3.68 -1.31
C VAL A 67 15.32 -4.07 -1.15
N ALA A 68 14.58 -4.26 -2.25
CA ALA A 68 13.19 -4.73 -2.23
C ALA A 68 13.06 -6.11 -1.56
N THR A 69 13.99 -7.02 -1.81
CA THR A 69 14.03 -8.36 -1.19
C THR A 69 14.18 -8.24 0.32
N GLN A 70 15.13 -7.44 0.79
CA GLN A 70 15.37 -7.25 2.21
C GLN A 70 14.18 -6.58 2.90
N LEU A 71 13.58 -5.57 2.28
CA LEU A 71 12.39 -4.90 2.80
C LEU A 71 11.19 -5.86 2.89
N ALA A 72 10.96 -6.69 1.87
CA ALA A 72 9.90 -7.70 1.91
C ALA A 72 10.15 -8.71 3.03
N ALA A 73 11.38 -9.15 3.25
CA ALA A 73 11.72 -10.03 4.38
C ALA A 73 11.42 -9.36 5.73
N ILE A 74 11.80 -8.10 5.91
CA ILE A 74 11.51 -7.34 7.14
C ILE A 74 10.01 -7.17 7.36
N LEU A 75 9.26 -6.76 6.34
CA LEU A 75 7.82 -6.51 6.44
C LEU A 75 7.01 -7.80 6.69
N ASN A 76 7.54 -8.94 6.26
CA ASN A 76 6.94 -10.25 6.51
C ASN A 76 7.51 -10.95 7.76
N ASN A 77 8.50 -10.36 8.45
CA ASN A 77 9.06 -10.93 9.67
C ASN A 77 8.14 -10.59 10.87
N GLY A 78 7.12 -11.42 11.04
CA GLY A 78 6.06 -11.22 12.01
C GLY A 78 4.74 -10.77 11.37
N THR A 79 3.76 -10.45 12.20
CA THR A 79 2.37 -10.24 11.72
C THR A 79 1.94 -8.77 11.69
N ALA A 80 2.65 -7.87 12.41
CA ALA A 80 2.19 -6.50 12.63
C ALA A 80 1.91 -5.74 11.32
N TRP A 81 2.85 -5.75 10.36
CA TRP A 81 2.70 -5.06 9.08
C TRP A 81 1.64 -5.70 8.19
N VAL A 82 1.59 -7.03 8.14
CA VAL A 82 0.56 -7.76 7.40
C VAL A 82 -0.83 -7.47 7.95
N GLN A 83 -1.00 -7.43 9.29
CA GLN A 83 -2.27 -7.10 9.91
C GLN A 83 -2.66 -5.63 9.65
N ARG A 84 -1.70 -4.71 9.68
CA ARG A 84 -1.94 -3.31 9.30
C ARG A 84 -2.41 -3.19 7.84
N ALA A 85 -1.81 -3.93 6.92
CA ALA A 85 -2.23 -3.96 5.52
C ALA A 85 -3.66 -4.53 5.37
N LYS A 86 -3.98 -5.62 6.09
CA LYS A 86 -5.34 -6.20 6.12
C LYS A 86 -6.37 -5.21 6.67
N ALA A 87 -6.06 -4.53 7.77
CA ALA A 87 -6.94 -3.52 8.35
C ALA A 87 -7.20 -2.38 7.35
N ARG A 88 -6.16 -1.98 6.61
CA ARG A 88 -6.27 -0.94 5.57
C ARG A 88 -7.14 -1.39 4.39
N ARG A 89 -7.04 -2.65 3.96
CA ARG A 89 -7.91 -3.24 2.94
C ARG A 89 -9.37 -3.25 3.39
N ARG A 90 -9.65 -3.75 4.61
CA ARG A 90 -11.01 -3.77 5.17
C ARG A 90 -11.61 -2.38 5.24
N ALA A 91 -10.82 -1.40 5.70
CA ALA A 91 -11.25 0.00 5.72
C ALA A 91 -11.59 0.55 4.33
N CYS A 92 -11.11 -0.05 3.23
CA CYS A 92 -11.53 0.32 1.89
C CYS A 92 -12.84 -0.34 1.45
N ASP A 93 -13.11 -1.55 1.90
CA ASP A 93 -14.41 -2.21 1.70
C ASP A 93 -15.51 -1.46 2.47
N ASP A 94 -15.19 -0.96 3.67
CA ASP A 94 -16.09 -0.19 4.55
C ASP A 94 -16.40 1.24 4.04
N LEU A 95 -15.71 1.71 2.97
CA LEU A 95 -16.08 2.97 2.31
C LEU A 95 -17.34 2.84 1.46
N THR A 96 -17.84 1.62 1.27
CA THR A 96 -19.13 1.38 0.64
C THR A 96 -20.21 2.03 1.53
N PRO A 97 -21.01 2.99 1.04
CA PRO A 97 -22.08 3.57 1.84
C PRO A 97 -23.00 2.45 2.36
N PRO A 98 -23.46 2.48 3.62
CA PRO A 98 -24.54 1.59 4.03
C PRO A 98 -25.72 1.87 3.10
N ASN A 99 -26.24 0.83 2.44
CA ASN A 99 -27.41 0.85 1.55
C ASN A 99 -28.33 2.06 1.83
N SER A 100 -28.15 3.16 1.10
CA SER A 100 -29.09 4.27 1.14
C SER A 100 -30.27 3.89 0.26
N GLY A 101 -31.16 3.06 0.80
CA GLY A 101 -32.56 3.07 0.39
C GLY A 101 -33.12 4.49 0.49
N PRO A 102 -34.16 4.83 -0.28
CA PRO A 102 -34.64 6.21 -0.37
C PRO A 102 -35.05 6.72 1.01
N ARG A 103 -34.50 7.88 1.38
CA ARG A 103 -34.88 8.62 2.58
C ARG A 103 -36.30 9.15 2.34
N GLN A 104 -37.31 8.48 2.89
CA GLN A 104 -38.62 9.09 3.16
C GLN A 104 -38.53 9.91 4.45
#